data_AF-A0A359BIL4-F1
#
_entry.id   AF-A0A359BIL4-F1
#
_cell.length_a   1.000
_cell.length_b   1.000
_cell.length_c   1.000
_cell.angle_alpha   90.00
_cell.angle_beta   90.00
_cell.angle_gamma   90.00
#
_symmetry.space_group_name_H-M   'P 1'
#
loop_
_entity.id
_entity.type
_entity.pdbx_description
1 polymer ?
#
loop_
_entity_poly.entity_id
_entity_poly.type
_entity_poly.pdbx_seq_one_letter_code
_entity_poly.pdbx_strand_id
1 'polypeptide(L)' 'MRVNHTGEICAQGLYNGQAVFASDQAIYEALVKAAEEELDHLAWCRDRLEDLGTSPSILDPIWYAASLCLGAG' A
#
# COMPACT_ATOMS: atom_id res chain seq x y z
N MET A 1 9.62 8.81 -7.41
CA MET A 1 9.03 7.64 -8.11
C MET A 1 9.24 6.34 -7.37
N ARG A 2 10.46 5.80 -7.18
CA ARG A 2 10.62 4.56 -6.39
C ARG A 2 10.13 4.71 -4.95
N VAL A 3 10.48 5.83 -4.31
CA VAL A 3 10.01 6.16 -2.95
C VAL A 3 8.48 6.29 -2.92
N ASN A 4 7.88 6.94 -3.90
CA ASN A 4 6.41 7.08 -4.02
C ASN A 4 5.76 5.69 -4.15
N HIS A 5 6.25 4.86 -5.08
CA HIS A 5 5.77 3.49 -5.28
C HIS A 5 5.83 2.67 -3.99
N THR A 6 6.98 2.68 -3.28
CA THR A 6 7.12 2.01 -1.98
C THR A 6 6.19 2.62 -0.93
N GLY A 7 5.94 3.94 -0.98
CA GLY A 7 4.95 4.62 -0.15
C GLY A 7 3.54 4.05 -0.32
N GLU A 8 3.09 3.87 -1.56
CA GLU A 8 1.76 3.27 -1.85
C GLU A 8 1.68 1.81 -1.38
N ILE A 9 2.78 1.05 -1.51
CA ILE A 9 2.87 -0.32 -0.96
C ILE A 9 2.75 -0.32 0.57
N CYS A 10 3.41 0.61 1.26
CA CYS A 10 3.31 0.75 2.71
C CYS A 10 1.89 1.14 3.13
N ALA A 11 1.25 2.07 2.42
CA ALA A 11 -0.12 2.50 2.68
C ALA A 11 -1.11 1.33 2.57
N GLN A 12 -1.02 0.54 1.48
CA GLN A 12 -1.83 -0.67 1.32
C GLN A 12 -1.60 -1.68 2.46
N GLY A 13 -0.34 -1.95 2.82
CA GLY A 13 -0.02 -2.84 3.93
C GLY A 13 -0.65 -2.34 5.24
N LEU A 14 -0.51 -1.05 5.54
CA LEU A 14 -1.04 -0.44 6.76
C LEU A 14 -2.57 -0.54 6.83
N TYR A 15 -3.27 -0.13 5.77
CA TYR A 15 -4.75 -0.17 5.73
C TYR A 15 -5.30 -1.58 5.81
N ASN A 16 -4.68 -2.53 5.09
CA ASN A 16 -5.05 -3.94 5.19
C ASN A 16 -4.81 -4.49 6.60
N GLY A 17 -3.70 -4.12 7.25
CA GLY A 17 -3.39 -4.52 8.61
C GLY A 17 -4.44 -4.02 9.60
N GLN A 18 -4.80 -2.74 9.51
CA GLN A 18 -5.84 -2.13 10.35
C GLN A 18 -7.21 -2.75 10.09
N ALA A 19 -7.54 -3.05 8.83
CA ALA A 19 -8.83 -3.61 8.45
C ALA A 19 -9.05 -5.00 9.08
N VAL A 20 -8.01 -5.83 9.20
CA VAL A 20 -8.12 -7.16 9.83
C VAL A 20 -8.61 -7.08 11.28
N PHE A 21 -8.30 -6.01 11.99
CA PHE A 21 -8.66 -5.83 13.41
C PHE A 21 -9.75 -4.77 13.63
N ALA A 22 -10.32 -4.22 12.57
CA ALA A 22 -11.42 -3.26 12.66
C ALA A 22 -12.69 -3.96 13.17
N SER A 23 -13.14 -3.59 14.37
CA SER A 23 -14.36 -4.12 14.99
C SER A 23 -15.63 -3.40 14.52
N ASP A 24 -15.48 -2.19 13.99
CA ASP A 24 -16.56 -1.39 13.42
C ASP A 24 -16.61 -1.58 11.90
N GLN A 25 -17.80 -1.91 11.38
CA GLN A 25 -18.01 -2.19 9.97
C GLN A 25 -17.75 -0.97 9.07
N ALA A 26 -18.09 0.24 9.52
CA ALA A 26 -17.85 1.45 8.74
C ALA A 26 -16.35 1.78 8.67
N ILE A 27 -15.60 1.50 9.74
CA ILE A 27 -14.14 1.64 9.74
C ILE A 27 -13.50 0.62 8.80
N TYR A 28 -13.94 -0.65 8.85
CA TYR A 28 -13.46 -1.69 7.93
C TYR A 28 -13.66 -1.27 6.46
N GLU A 29 -14.87 -0.83 6.10
CA GLU A 29 -15.18 -0.40 4.74
C GLU A 29 -14.35 0.80 4.30
N ALA A 30 -14.14 1.77 5.19
CA ALA A 30 -13.31 2.93 4.91
C ALA A 30 -11.84 2.54 4.64
N LEU A 31 -11.29 1.60 5.42
CA LEU A 31 -9.92 1.12 5.26
C LEU A 31 -9.74 0.32 3.97
N VAL A 32 -10.68 -0.57 3.64
CA VAL A 32 -10.67 -1.31 2.38
C VAL A 32 -10.74 -0.34 1.20
N LYS A 33 -11.64 0.64 1.25
CA LYS A 33 -11.76 1.66 0.20
C LYS A 33 -10.48 2.48 0.04
N ALA A 34 -9.84 2.87 1.14
CA ALA A 34 -8.57 3.57 1.09
C ALA A 34 -7.48 2.71 0.45
N ALA A 35 -7.39 1.42 0.81
CA ALA A 35 -6.44 0.50 0.19
C ALA A 35 -6.68 0.32 -1.32
N GLU A 36 -7.95 0.31 -1.76
CA GLU A 36 -8.33 0.27 -3.17
C GLU A 36 -7.92 1.54 -3.92
N GLU A 37 -8.12 2.73 -3.34
CA GLU A 37 -7.72 4.01 -3.94
C GLU A 37 -6.19 4.07 -4.18
N GLU A 38 -5.38 3.51 -3.28
CA GLU A 38 -3.92 3.46 -3.45
C GLU A 38 -3.45 2.50 -4.55
N LEU A 39 -4.30 1.59 -5.06
CA LEU A 39 -3.93 0.73 -6.20
C LEU A 39 -3.80 1.53 -7.49
N ASP A 40 -4.63 2.55 -7.69
CA ASP A 40 -4.54 3.43 -8.86
C ASP A 40 -3.26 4.27 -8.80
N HIS A 41 -2.92 4.80 -7.62
CA HIS A 41 -1.65 5.51 -7.41
C HIS A 41 -0.43 4.60 -7.59
N LEU A 42 -0.51 3.35 -7.11
CA LEU A 42 0.55 2.36 -7.29
C LEU A 42 0.76 2.03 -8.77
N ALA A 43 -0.33 1.81 -9.52
CA ALA A 43 -0.28 1.56 -10.96
C ALA A 43 0.37 2.73 -11.69
N TRP A 44 -0.07 3.96 -11.41
CA TRP A 44 0.54 5.16 -11.98
C TRP A 44 2.03 5.29 -11.64
N CYS A 45 2.42 5.00 -10.39
CA CYS A 45 3.82 5.02 -9.98
C CYS A 45 4.66 3.99 -10.73
N ARG A 46 4.10 2.79 -10.99
CA ARG A 46 4.77 1.73 -11.76
C ARG A 46 4.97 2.14 -13.21
N ASP A 47 3.93 2.61 -13.89
CA ASP A 47 4.03 3.07 -15.27
C ASP A 47 5.06 4.20 -15.39
N ARG A 48 5.08 5.11 -14.41
CA ARG A 48 6.06 6.20 -14.37
C ARG A 48 7.49 5.73 -14.13
N LEU A 49 7.70 4.63 -13.41
CA LEU A 49 9.03 4.03 -13.26
C LEU A 49 9.52 3.42 -14.57
N GLU A 50 8.62 2.75 -15.31
CA GLU A 50 8.91 2.20 -16.63
C GLU A 50 9.28 3.29 -17.65
N ASP A 51 8.53 4.40 -17.69
CA ASP A 51 8.85 5.57 -18.50
C ASP A 51 10.25 6.15 -18.23
N LEU A 52 10.71 6.05 -16.98
CA LEU A 52 12.02 6.52 -16.53
C LEU A 52 13.13 5.48 -16.73
N GLY A 53 12.82 4.32 -17.31
CA GLY A 53 13.77 3.23 -17.54
C GLY A 53 14.27 2.59 -16.24
N THR A 54 13.45 2.57 -15.20
CA THR A 54 13.79 1.98 -13.91
C THR A 54 12.71 1.03 -13.41
N SER A 55 12.97 0.34 -12.31
CA SER A 55 12.07 -0.67 -11.73
C SER A 55 11.62 -0.28 -10.32
N PRO A 56 10.52 -0.89 -9.83
CA PRO A 56 10.17 -0.89 -8.42
C PRO A 56 11.29 -1.44 -7.52
N SER A 57 11.12 -1.25 -6.20
CA SER A 57 12.09 -1.72 -5.23
C SER A 57 11.92 -3.22 -5.00
N ILE A 58 13.02 -3.98 -5.01
CA ILE A 58 13.00 -5.41 -4.66
C ILE A 58 12.58 -5.67 -3.21
N LEU A 59 12.64 -4.64 -2.36
CA LEU A 59 12.27 -4.72 -0.94
C LEU A 59 10.78 -4.40 -0.70
N ASP A 60 10.01 -4.08 -1.74
CA ASP A 60 8.57 -3.78 -1.60
C ASP A 60 7.78 -4.87 -0.85
N PRO A 61 8.05 -6.19 -1.03
CA PRO A 61 7.40 -7.22 -0.22
C PRO A 61 7.70 -7.12 1.29
N ILE A 62 8.91 -6.70 1.66
CA ILE A 62 9.30 -6.51 3.06
C ILE A 62 8.59 -5.28 3.63
N TRP A 63 8.53 -4.20 2.86
CA TRP A 63 7.85 -2.97 3.28
C TRP A 63 6.34 -3.17 3.42
N TYR A 64 5.72 -3.93 2.53
CA TYR A 64 4.32 -4.36 2.69
C TYR A 64 4.12 -5.13 3.99
N ALA A 65 4.91 -6.18 4.22
CA ALA A 65 4.77 -7.04 5.39
C ALA A 65 5.00 -6.27 6.70
N ALA A 66 6.01 -5.41 6.74
CA ALA A 66 6.28 -4.55 7.89
C ALA A 66 5.10 -3.60 8.18
N SER A 67 4.54 -2.97 7.14
CA SER A 67 3.41 -2.03 7.28
C SER A 67 2.14 -2.75 7.70
N LEU A 68 1.90 -3.97 7.18
CA LEU A 68 0.81 -4.86 7.60
C LEU A 68 0.91 -5.19 9.09
N CYS A 69 2.09 -5.62 9.56
CA CYS A 69 2.32 -5.89 10.98
C CYS A 69 2.11 -4.65 11.85
N LEU A 70 2.53 -3.46 11.39
CA LEU A 70 2.29 -2.21 12.12
C LEU A 70 0.81 -1.81 12.14
N GLY A 71 0.08 -2.06 11.05
CA GLY A 71 -1.36 -1.78 10.97
C GLY A 71 -2.20 -2.73 11.83
N ALA A 72 -1.72 -3.96 12.02
CA ALA A 72 -2.37 -4.99 12.82
C ALA A 72 -2.43 -4.69 14.33
N GLY A 73 -1.60 -3.76 14.82
CA GLY A 73 -1.55 -3.37 16.24
C GLY A 73 -0.37 -3.94 17.00
#